data_AF-A0A537XQK9-F1
#
_entry.id   AF-A0A537XQK9-F1
#
_cell.length_a   1.000
_cell.length_b   1.000
_cell.length_c   1.000
_cell.angle_alpha   90.00
_cell.angle_beta   90.00
_cell.angle_gamma   90.00
#
_symmetry.space_group_name_H-M   'P 1'
#
loop_
_entity.id
_entity.type
_entity.pdbx_description
1 polymer ?
#
loop_
_entity_poly.entity_id
_entity_poly.type
_entity_poly.pdbx_seq_one_letter_code
_entity_poly.pdbx_strand_id
1 'polypeptide(L)'
;AGPEPHDGPAVEELVAHIRDEGVPVPATESGYLQFVGYAELAAIAEDAGAVVLLAHRPGHFVVAGRPFATVSPRQAAATVAAALEKAHATGPHRTLSQDPVFAIDQLVEIAIRALSPAVNDTFTALTCIDWLCDGLCKLSGRRLSEGVYRDRLGRVRLIEAGPSYARIVNRAFDKVRQAGRGMPAVAIRQVDALARVMEYTADPARQAVLVRQAGMIVRAVDEAVPEAEDRALVHARYADVLAAAARHEA
;
A
#
# COMPACT_ATOMS: atom_id res chain seq x y z
N ALA A 1 9.79 -18.10 29.86
CA ALA A 1 10.68 -17.03 29.36
C ALA A 1 10.23 -16.71 27.95
N GLY A 2 9.52 -15.59 27.76
CA GLY A 2 9.24 -15.07 26.42
C GLY A 2 10.52 -14.52 25.80
N PRO A 3 10.59 -14.37 24.47
CA PRO A 3 11.75 -13.74 23.83
C PRO A 3 11.92 -12.33 24.38
N GLU A 4 13.14 -12.00 24.79
CA GLU A 4 13.55 -10.67 25.29
C GLU A 4 13.38 -9.59 24.20
N PRO A 5 13.32 -8.29 24.59
CA PRO A 5 13.19 -7.19 23.64
C PRO A 5 14.30 -7.25 22.60
N HIS A 6 13.96 -7.04 21.34
CA HIS A 6 14.91 -7.02 20.22
C HIS A 6 16.03 -5.98 20.49
N ASP A 7 17.21 -6.46 20.87
CA ASP A 7 18.37 -5.70 21.35
C ASP A 7 19.17 -5.02 20.20
N GLY A 8 18.46 -4.37 19.28
CA GLY A 8 19.04 -3.68 18.12
C GLY A 8 18.47 -2.27 17.94
N PRO A 9 19.15 -1.39 17.17
CA PRO A 9 18.67 -0.02 16.94
C PRO A 9 17.26 -0.03 16.34
N ALA A 10 16.49 1.02 16.61
CA ALA A 10 15.18 1.19 15.99
C ALA A 10 15.33 1.22 14.46
N VAL A 11 14.32 0.71 13.72
CA VAL A 11 14.40 0.62 12.25
C VAL A 11 14.65 2.02 11.65
N GLU A 12 14.06 3.05 12.24
CA GLU A 12 14.23 4.45 11.86
C GLU A 12 15.67 4.93 12.00
N GLU A 13 16.34 4.60 13.10
CA GLU A 13 17.75 4.94 13.34
C GLU A 13 18.66 4.23 12.35
N LEU A 14 18.38 2.95 12.08
CA LEU A 14 19.10 2.15 11.11
C LEU A 14 18.93 2.70 9.68
N VAL A 15 17.72 3.10 9.30
CA VAL A 15 17.45 3.75 8.01
C VAL A 15 18.20 5.08 7.90
N ALA A 16 18.21 5.89 8.95
CA ALA A 16 18.94 7.16 8.97
C ALA A 16 20.44 6.93 8.79
N HIS A 17 21.03 6.00 9.53
CA HIS A 17 22.44 5.64 9.43
C HIS A 17 22.82 5.12 8.04
N ILE A 18 22.01 4.21 7.45
CA ILE A 18 22.27 3.68 6.10
C ILE A 18 22.19 4.78 5.04
N ARG A 19 21.29 5.75 5.19
CA ARG A 19 21.19 6.88 4.25
C ARG A 19 22.38 7.82 4.31
N ASP A 20 23.01 7.96 5.48
CA ASP A 20 24.14 8.86 5.68
C ASP A 20 25.47 8.20 5.28
N GLU A 21 25.72 6.98 5.76
CA GLU A 21 27.02 6.31 5.62
C GLU A 21 27.04 5.18 4.58
N GLY A 22 25.87 4.74 4.12
CA GLY A 22 25.74 3.62 3.19
C GLY A 22 26.21 3.93 1.77
N VAL A 23 26.39 2.86 1.00
CA VAL A 23 26.81 2.94 -0.41
C VAL A 23 25.63 2.69 -1.32
N PRO A 24 25.31 3.61 -2.24
CA PRO A 24 24.25 3.37 -3.22
C PRO A 24 24.69 2.29 -4.22
N VAL A 25 23.78 1.35 -4.47
CA VAL A 25 23.89 0.36 -5.54
C VAL A 25 22.94 0.78 -6.66
N PRO A 26 23.43 1.13 -7.87
CA PRO A 26 22.59 1.59 -8.96
C PRO A 26 21.80 0.43 -9.59
N ALA A 27 20.66 0.76 -10.19
CA ALA A 27 19.96 -0.15 -11.10
C ALA A 27 20.79 -0.36 -12.37
N THR A 28 20.87 -1.61 -12.84
CA THR A 28 21.61 -1.96 -14.08
C THR A 28 20.81 -1.66 -15.34
N GLU A 29 19.48 -1.74 -15.25
CA GLU A 29 18.55 -1.54 -16.36
C GLU A 29 17.36 -0.66 -15.97
N SER A 30 16.63 -0.16 -16.98
CA SER A 30 15.41 0.63 -16.78
C SER A 30 14.18 -0.22 -17.05
N GLY A 31 13.15 -0.08 -16.22
CA GLY A 31 11.93 -0.84 -16.37
C GLY A 31 11.07 -0.80 -15.11
N TYR A 32 9.93 -1.46 -15.14
CA TYR A 32 9.17 -1.74 -13.92
C TYR A 32 9.82 -2.87 -13.16
N LEU A 33 10.07 -2.67 -11.88
CA LEU A 33 10.46 -3.75 -10.97
C LEU A 33 9.27 -4.72 -10.86
N GLN A 34 9.44 -5.95 -11.34
CA GLN A 34 8.38 -6.96 -11.39
C GLN A 34 8.48 -7.95 -10.23
N PHE A 35 9.70 -8.21 -9.77
CA PHE A 35 9.96 -9.16 -8.70
C PHE A 35 11.19 -8.77 -7.88
N VAL A 36 11.13 -9.02 -6.58
CA VAL A 36 12.23 -8.96 -5.63
C VAL A 36 12.22 -10.25 -4.79
N GLY A 37 13.34 -10.97 -4.79
CA GLY A 37 13.59 -12.12 -3.96
C GLY A 37 13.96 -11.70 -2.53
N TYR A 38 13.01 -11.17 -1.76
CA TYR A 38 13.29 -10.60 -0.44
C TYR A 38 14.00 -11.57 0.52
N ALA A 39 13.61 -12.84 0.54
CA ALA A 39 14.23 -13.85 1.39
C ALA A 39 15.67 -14.16 0.96
N GLU A 40 15.91 -14.23 -0.35
CA GLU A 40 17.25 -14.42 -0.91
C GLU A 40 18.14 -13.23 -0.58
N LEU A 41 17.67 -12.00 -0.83
CA LEU A 41 18.39 -10.77 -0.49
C LEU A 41 18.68 -10.64 0.99
N ALA A 42 17.72 -11.00 1.86
CA ALA A 42 17.94 -10.99 3.30
C ALA A 42 19.01 -12.01 3.73
N ALA A 43 19.04 -13.20 3.11
CA ALA A 43 20.06 -14.22 3.38
C ALA A 43 21.45 -13.76 2.90
N ILE A 44 21.55 -13.17 1.71
CA ILE A 44 22.81 -12.59 1.21
C ILE A 44 23.30 -11.47 2.14
N ALA A 45 22.39 -10.62 2.61
CA ALA A 45 22.73 -9.57 3.56
C ALA A 45 23.15 -10.14 4.92
N GLU A 46 22.55 -11.25 5.38
CA GLU A 46 23.03 -11.98 6.57
C GLU A 46 24.46 -12.48 6.38
N ASP A 47 24.74 -13.17 5.27
CA ASP A 47 26.06 -13.74 4.97
C ASP A 47 27.15 -12.67 4.81
N ALA A 48 26.79 -11.52 4.22
CA ALA A 48 27.69 -10.38 4.06
C ALA A 48 27.79 -9.49 5.31
N GLY A 49 27.06 -9.80 6.38
CA GLY A 49 26.99 -8.96 7.58
C GLY A 49 26.41 -7.56 7.32
N ALA A 50 25.57 -7.42 6.30
CA ALA A 50 25.06 -6.16 5.79
C ALA A 50 23.60 -5.89 6.19
N VAL A 51 23.18 -4.65 5.94
CA VAL A 51 21.79 -4.21 5.88
C VAL A 51 21.57 -3.50 4.55
N VAL A 52 20.49 -3.87 3.87
CA VAL A 52 20.11 -3.34 2.56
C VAL A 52 18.85 -2.50 2.70
N LEU A 53 18.90 -1.25 2.25
CA LEU A 53 17.75 -0.36 2.14
C LEU A 53 17.34 -0.25 0.67
N LEU A 54 16.21 -0.85 0.29
CA LEU A 54 15.65 -0.74 -1.05
C LEU A 54 15.00 0.63 -1.26
N ALA A 55 15.36 1.30 -2.35
CA ALA A 55 14.70 2.54 -2.78
C ALA A 55 13.42 2.27 -3.58
N HIS A 56 13.30 1.08 -4.16
CA HIS A 56 12.21 0.69 -5.03
C HIS A 56 11.60 -0.64 -4.60
N ARG A 57 10.33 -0.82 -4.98
CA ARG A 57 9.52 -2.01 -4.72
C ARG A 57 8.87 -2.50 -6.01
N PRO A 58 8.42 -3.75 -6.08
CA PRO A 58 7.62 -4.23 -7.19
C PRO A 58 6.50 -3.23 -7.52
N GLY A 59 6.40 -2.88 -8.80
CA GLY A 59 5.53 -1.85 -9.32
C GLY A 59 6.18 -0.50 -9.65
N HIS A 60 7.32 -0.18 -9.03
CA HIS A 60 8.02 1.07 -9.29
C HIS A 60 8.80 0.99 -10.61
N PHE A 61 8.83 2.10 -11.34
CA PHE A 61 9.74 2.26 -12.47
C PHE A 61 11.13 2.61 -11.94
N VAL A 62 12.13 1.85 -12.36
CA VAL A 62 13.54 2.07 -12.06
C VAL A 62 14.25 2.60 -13.30
N VAL A 63 15.27 3.42 -13.09
CA VAL A 63 16.07 4.03 -14.16
C VAL A 63 17.51 3.57 -14.00
N ALA A 64 18.08 3.03 -15.07
CA ALA A 64 19.46 2.58 -15.10
C ALA A 64 20.42 3.68 -14.60
N GLY A 65 21.40 3.29 -13.79
CA GLY A 65 22.37 4.20 -13.18
C GLY A 65 21.86 5.01 -11.99
N ARG A 66 20.57 4.94 -11.65
CA ARG A 66 20.01 5.59 -10.44
C ARG A 66 20.00 4.59 -9.27
N PRO A 67 20.09 5.06 -8.00
CA PRO A 67 20.13 4.17 -6.84
C PRO A 67 18.92 3.22 -6.79
N PHE A 68 19.18 1.92 -6.78
CA PHE A 68 18.20 0.87 -6.56
C PHE A 68 18.10 0.49 -5.08
N ALA A 69 19.26 0.42 -4.43
CA ALA A 69 19.40 0.14 -3.01
C ALA A 69 20.53 0.98 -2.39
N THR A 70 20.58 1.03 -1.07
CA THR A 70 21.71 1.55 -0.28
C THR A 70 22.15 0.49 0.70
N VAL A 71 23.45 0.21 0.77
CA VAL A 71 24.00 -0.92 1.53
C VAL A 71 24.96 -0.42 2.59
N SER A 72 24.83 -0.93 3.82
CA SER A 72 25.81 -0.73 4.89
C SER A 72 26.22 -2.10 5.47
N PRO A 73 27.49 -2.33 5.82
CA PRO A 73 28.63 -1.42 5.66
C PRO A 73 29.18 -1.39 4.22
N ARG A 74 30.00 -0.39 3.90
CA ARG A 74 30.54 -0.13 2.55
C ARG A 74 31.21 -1.35 1.90
N GLN A 75 31.89 -2.18 2.67
CA GLN A 75 32.62 -3.35 2.19
C GLN A 75 31.69 -4.43 1.62
N ALA A 76 30.43 -4.47 2.06
CA ALA A 76 29.44 -5.43 1.58
C ALA A 76 28.76 -5.01 0.27
N ALA A 77 28.92 -3.76 -0.17
CA ALA A 77 28.18 -3.20 -1.30
C ALA A 77 28.39 -3.96 -2.61
N ALA A 78 29.63 -4.39 -2.89
CA ALA A 78 29.94 -5.14 -4.12
C ALA A 78 29.28 -6.53 -4.14
N THR A 79 29.33 -7.25 -3.01
CA THR A 79 28.67 -8.56 -2.86
C THR A 79 27.16 -8.44 -3.01
N VAL A 80 26.55 -7.46 -2.33
CA VAL A 80 25.11 -7.22 -2.42
C VAL A 80 24.70 -6.77 -3.83
N ALA A 81 25.50 -5.96 -4.52
CA ALA A 81 25.21 -5.53 -5.89
C ALA A 81 25.15 -6.71 -6.87
N ALA A 82 26.13 -7.61 -6.82
CA ALA A 82 26.17 -8.80 -7.67
C ALA A 82 25.00 -9.75 -7.40
N ALA A 83 24.50 -9.76 -6.17
CA ALA A 83 23.37 -10.59 -5.78
C ALA A 83 22.02 -9.94 -6.11
N LEU A 84 21.91 -8.62 -5.94
CA LEU A 84 20.75 -7.83 -6.38
C LEU A 84 20.49 -8.07 -7.86
N GLU A 85 21.51 -8.05 -8.71
CA GLU A 85 21.39 -8.33 -10.14
C GLU A 85 20.67 -9.66 -10.45
N LYS A 86 20.82 -10.67 -9.58
CA LYS A 86 20.19 -11.99 -9.73
C LYS A 86 18.86 -12.13 -9.00
N ALA A 87 18.67 -11.36 -7.94
CA ALA A 87 17.54 -11.47 -7.02
C ALA A 87 16.39 -10.49 -7.33
N HIS A 88 16.42 -9.80 -8.47
CA HIS A 88 15.30 -9.01 -8.96
C HIS A 88 15.05 -9.23 -10.44
N ALA A 89 13.84 -8.88 -10.89
CA ALA A 89 13.49 -8.86 -12.30
C ALA A 89 12.87 -7.50 -12.65
N THR A 90 13.33 -6.88 -13.74
CA THR A 90 12.65 -5.72 -14.34
C THR A 90 12.04 -6.08 -15.68
N GLY A 91 11.05 -5.31 -16.12
CA GLY A 91 10.43 -5.50 -17.42
C GLY A 91 9.60 -4.31 -17.89
N PRO A 92 9.02 -4.38 -19.11
CA PRO A 92 8.35 -3.24 -19.73
C PRO A 92 7.01 -2.88 -19.09
N HIS A 93 6.44 -3.77 -18.27
CA HIS A 93 5.12 -3.60 -17.66
C HIS A 93 5.12 -4.03 -16.19
N ARG A 94 4.20 -3.46 -15.39
CA ARG A 94 3.92 -3.94 -14.02
C ARG A 94 3.30 -5.34 -14.06
N THR A 95 3.54 -6.13 -13.02
CA THR A 95 2.95 -7.46 -12.83
C THR A 95 2.16 -7.49 -11.53
N LEU A 96 1.17 -8.37 -11.42
CA LEU A 96 0.38 -8.52 -10.19
C LEU A 96 1.08 -9.35 -9.11
N SER A 97 2.13 -10.10 -9.48
CA SER A 97 2.73 -11.15 -8.64
C SER A 97 3.23 -10.65 -7.28
N GLN A 98 3.83 -9.46 -7.23
CA GLN A 98 4.29 -8.83 -5.99
C GLN A 98 3.85 -7.37 -5.85
N ASP A 99 2.91 -6.91 -6.67
CA ASP A 99 2.40 -5.54 -6.62
C ASP A 99 0.87 -5.51 -6.42
N PRO A 100 0.39 -5.73 -5.18
CA PRO A 100 -1.04 -5.64 -4.86
C PRO A 100 -1.60 -4.22 -5.10
N VAL A 101 -0.75 -3.20 -5.12
CA VAL A 101 -1.18 -1.84 -5.45
C VAL A 101 -1.52 -1.72 -6.94
N PHE A 102 -0.91 -2.52 -7.81
CA PHE A 102 -1.30 -2.56 -9.23
C PHE A 102 -2.68 -3.16 -9.45
N ALA A 103 -3.06 -4.19 -8.68
CA ALA A 103 -4.41 -4.75 -8.74
C ALA A 103 -5.47 -3.68 -8.43
N ILE A 104 -5.22 -2.88 -7.40
CA ILE A 104 -6.07 -1.75 -7.02
C ILE A 104 -6.13 -0.73 -8.16
N ASP A 105 -4.98 -0.35 -8.72
CA ASP A 105 -4.93 0.58 -9.85
C ASP A 105 -5.75 0.08 -11.04
N GLN A 106 -5.67 -1.21 -11.37
CA GLN A 106 -6.45 -1.77 -12.48
C GLN A 106 -7.96 -1.67 -12.23
N LEU A 107 -8.43 -2.04 -11.03
CA LEU A 107 -9.84 -1.93 -10.67
C LEU A 107 -10.33 -0.49 -10.68
N VAL A 108 -9.52 0.44 -10.18
CA VAL A 108 -9.83 1.87 -10.18
C VAL A 108 -9.89 2.41 -11.61
N GLU A 109 -8.96 2.05 -12.48
CA GLU A 109 -8.96 2.47 -13.89
C GLU A 109 -10.18 1.92 -14.66
N ILE A 110 -10.62 0.69 -14.36
CA ILE A 110 -11.87 0.15 -14.91
C ILE A 110 -13.07 0.95 -14.39
N ALA A 111 -13.14 1.20 -13.08
CA ALA A 111 -14.24 1.95 -12.46
C ALA A 111 -14.37 3.36 -13.05
N ILE A 112 -13.29 4.13 -13.14
CA ILE A 112 -13.36 5.51 -13.65
C ILE A 112 -13.69 5.58 -15.14
N ARG A 113 -13.30 4.57 -15.93
CA ARG A 113 -13.70 4.47 -17.35
C ARG A 113 -15.19 4.17 -17.45
N ALA A 114 -15.71 3.27 -16.62
CA ALA A 114 -17.12 2.95 -16.57
C ALA A 114 -17.97 4.17 -16.16
N LEU A 115 -17.49 4.98 -15.20
CA LEU A 115 -18.13 6.22 -14.76
C LEU A 115 -17.94 7.42 -15.71
N SER A 116 -17.15 7.28 -16.77
CA SER A 116 -16.94 8.38 -17.70
C SER A 116 -18.24 8.80 -18.40
N PRO A 117 -18.42 10.07 -18.78
CA PRO A 117 -19.64 10.55 -19.44
C PRO A 117 -20.01 9.79 -20.72
N ALA A 118 -19.02 9.21 -21.40
CA ALA A 118 -19.21 8.46 -22.64
C ALA A 118 -19.76 7.05 -22.40
N VAL A 119 -19.48 6.44 -21.25
CA VAL A 119 -19.87 5.06 -20.93
C VAL A 119 -21.05 5.03 -19.95
N ASN A 120 -20.95 5.79 -18.86
CA ASN A 120 -21.96 5.90 -17.79
C ASN A 120 -22.49 4.54 -17.27
N ASP A 121 -21.62 3.54 -17.20
CA ASP A 121 -21.93 2.22 -16.67
C ASP A 121 -21.67 2.17 -15.16
N THR A 122 -22.71 2.49 -14.40
CA THR A 122 -22.63 2.50 -12.94
C THR A 122 -22.45 1.07 -12.39
N PHE A 123 -23.03 0.04 -13.00
CA PHE A 123 -22.96 -1.34 -12.47
C PHE A 123 -21.53 -1.89 -12.49
N THR A 124 -20.79 -1.65 -13.56
CA THR A 124 -19.36 -2.03 -13.61
C THR A 124 -18.56 -1.33 -12.53
N ALA A 125 -18.80 -0.02 -12.31
CA ALA A 125 -18.11 0.72 -11.26
C ALA A 125 -18.42 0.19 -9.85
N LEU A 126 -19.69 -0.13 -9.56
CA LEU A 126 -20.07 -0.74 -8.28
C LEU A 126 -19.39 -2.10 -8.08
N THR A 127 -19.30 -2.91 -9.14
CA THR A 127 -18.60 -4.20 -9.11
C THR A 127 -17.11 -4.02 -8.79
N CYS A 128 -16.46 -3.02 -9.39
CA CYS A 128 -15.07 -2.71 -9.05
C CYS A 128 -14.91 -2.30 -7.58
N ILE A 129 -15.84 -1.51 -7.02
CA ILE A 129 -15.83 -1.14 -5.60
C ILE A 129 -15.97 -2.38 -4.70
N ASP A 130 -16.80 -3.35 -5.08
CA ASP A 130 -16.95 -4.61 -4.33
C ASP A 130 -15.63 -5.41 -4.28
N TRP A 131 -14.91 -5.50 -5.40
CA TRP A 131 -13.60 -6.17 -5.45
C TRP A 131 -12.51 -5.41 -4.70
N LEU A 132 -12.54 -4.08 -4.75
CA LEU A 132 -11.67 -3.24 -3.93
C LEU A 132 -11.93 -3.46 -2.43
N CYS A 133 -13.21 -3.54 -2.03
CA CYS A 133 -13.61 -3.87 -0.66
C CYS A 133 -13.05 -5.22 -0.23
N ASP A 134 -13.28 -6.28 -0.99
CA ASP A 134 -12.80 -7.63 -0.66
C ASP A 134 -11.28 -7.68 -0.50
N GLY A 135 -10.52 -7.07 -1.42
CA GLY A 135 -9.07 -6.96 -1.33
C GLY A 135 -8.60 -6.21 -0.08
N LEU A 136 -9.28 -5.10 0.27
CA LEU A 136 -8.96 -4.32 1.46
C LEU A 136 -9.34 -5.04 2.76
N CYS A 137 -10.43 -5.81 2.82
CA CYS A 137 -10.76 -6.63 3.98
C CYS A 137 -9.65 -7.66 4.25
N LYS A 138 -9.19 -8.35 3.19
CA LYS A 138 -8.07 -9.32 3.27
C LYS A 138 -6.76 -8.68 3.71
N LEU A 139 -6.52 -7.43 3.31
CA LEU A 139 -5.33 -6.66 3.68
C LEU A 139 -5.39 -6.16 5.12
N SER A 140 -6.55 -5.69 5.57
CA SER A 140 -6.72 -5.00 6.85
C SER A 140 -6.56 -5.91 8.06
N GLY A 141 -6.97 -7.18 7.91
CA GLY A 141 -6.74 -8.22 8.92
C GLY A 141 -5.31 -8.73 9.01
N ARG A 142 -4.38 -8.23 8.19
CA ARG A 142 -2.97 -8.63 8.19
C ARG A 142 -2.09 -7.57 8.82
N ARG A 143 -1.10 -8.01 9.61
CA ARG A 143 0.09 -7.19 9.83
C ARG A 143 0.79 -7.08 8.49
N LEU A 144 0.87 -5.85 7.97
CA LEU A 144 1.72 -5.58 6.83
C LEU A 144 3.12 -5.65 7.40
N SER A 145 3.94 -6.60 6.96
CA SER A 145 5.37 -6.51 7.22
C SER A 145 5.80 -5.14 6.70
N GLU A 146 6.41 -4.32 7.55
CA GLU A 146 6.76 -2.92 7.26
C GLU A 146 7.89 -2.81 6.22
N GLY A 147 8.04 -3.82 5.35
CA GLY A 147 9.18 -4.02 4.48
C GLY A 147 10.45 -4.36 5.25
N VAL A 148 10.36 -4.77 6.52
CA VAL A 148 11.51 -5.12 7.35
C VAL A 148 11.67 -6.64 7.40
N TYR A 149 12.79 -7.14 6.88
CA TYR A 149 13.14 -8.56 6.89
C TYR A 149 14.32 -8.77 7.82
N ARG A 150 14.21 -9.81 8.67
CA ARG A 150 15.17 -10.11 9.74
C ARG A 150 15.81 -11.47 9.51
N ASP A 151 17.06 -11.62 9.96
CA ASP A 151 17.75 -12.91 10.00
C ASP A 151 17.20 -13.83 11.10
N ARG A 152 17.72 -15.06 11.18
CA ARG A 152 17.33 -16.06 12.20
C ARG A 152 17.61 -15.62 13.64
N LEU A 153 18.48 -14.63 13.83
CA LEU A 153 18.80 -14.03 15.13
C LEU A 153 17.97 -12.76 15.41
N GLY A 154 17.01 -12.42 14.54
CA GLY A 154 16.13 -11.27 14.69
C GLY A 154 16.73 -9.93 14.27
N ARG A 155 17.92 -9.91 13.67
CA ARG A 155 18.59 -8.67 13.23
C ARG A 155 18.07 -8.25 11.87
N VAL A 156 17.85 -6.95 11.67
CA VAL A 156 17.35 -6.40 10.40
C VAL A 156 18.40 -6.57 9.31
N ARG A 157 17.99 -7.08 8.14
CA ARG A 157 18.85 -7.34 6.98
C ARG A 157 18.40 -6.64 5.71
N LEU A 158 17.10 -6.45 5.55
CA LEU A 158 16.53 -5.79 4.40
C LEU A 158 15.39 -4.88 4.86
N ILE A 159 15.38 -3.66 4.35
CA ILE A 159 14.38 -2.64 4.62
C ILE A 159 13.86 -2.13 3.28
N GLU A 160 12.55 -2.16 3.11
CA GLU A 160 11.83 -1.62 1.96
C GLU A 160 10.76 -0.66 2.46
N ALA A 161 10.60 0.49 1.82
CA ALA A 161 9.45 1.35 2.09
C ALA A 161 8.17 0.73 1.50
N GLY A 162 7.46 -0.08 2.30
CA GLY A 162 6.16 -0.62 1.93
C GLY A 162 5.12 0.47 1.61
N PRO A 163 4.04 0.14 0.88
CA PRO A 163 2.91 1.07 0.80
C PRO A 163 2.33 1.31 2.18
N SER A 164 2.20 2.58 2.59
CA SER A 164 1.38 2.89 3.76
C SER A 164 -0.07 2.46 3.49
N TYR A 165 -0.72 1.92 4.52
CA TYR A 165 -2.14 1.56 4.47
C TYR A 165 -3.00 2.74 3.99
N ALA A 166 -2.69 3.94 4.47
CA ALA A 166 -3.31 5.18 4.00
C ALA A 166 -3.22 5.37 2.49
N ARG A 167 -2.06 5.12 1.87
CA ARG A 167 -1.89 5.28 0.43
C ARG A 167 -2.66 4.23 -0.38
N ILE A 168 -2.82 3.03 0.16
CA ILE A 168 -3.62 1.97 -0.46
C ILE A 168 -5.11 2.36 -0.46
N VAL A 169 -5.64 2.75 0.71
CA VAL A 169 -7.04 3.17 0.84
C VAL A 169 -7.33 4.38 -0.04
N ASN A 170 -6.51 5.43 0.04
CA ASN A 170 -6.70 6.63 -0.78
C ASN A 170 -6.72 6.29 -2.28
N ARG A 171 -5.80 5.43 -2.74
CA ARG A 171 -5.75 5.01 -4.15
C ARG A 171 -7.01 4.24 -4.59
N ALA A 172 -7.56 3.40 -3.72
CA ALA A 172 -8.77 2.63 -4.00
C ALA A 172 -10.02 3.51 -4.16
N PHE A 173 -10.12 4.62 -3.42
CA PHE A 173 -11.37 5.38 -3.33
C PHE A 173 -11.31 6.78 -3.95
N ASP A 174 -10.15 7.47 -3.98
CA ASP A 174 -10.10 8.89 -4.36
C ASP A 174 -10.57 9.16 -5.78
N LYS A 175 -10.02 8.43 -6.75
CA LYS A 175 -10.37 8.61 -8.16
C LYS A 175 -11.81 8.18 -8.46
N VAL A 176 -12.29 7.12 -7.79
CA VAL A 176 -13.66 6.63 -7.96
C VAL A 176 -14.66 7.65 -7.40
N ARG A 177 -14.40 8.21 -6.21
CA ARG A 177 -15.17 9.32 -5.64
C ARG A 177 -15.20 10.55 -6.55
N GLN A 178 -14.05 10.92 -7.12
CA GLN A 178 -13.94 12.08 -8.02
C GLN A 178 -14.71 11.86 -9.33
N ALA A 179 -14.59 10.67 -9.94
CA ALA A 179 -15.30 10.33 -11.17
C ALA A 179 -16.81 10.17 -10.96
N GLY A 180 -17.23 9.62 -9.82
CA GLY A 180 -18.64 9.43 -9.44
C GLY A 180 -19.30 10.65 -8.80
N ARG A 181 -18.74 11.86 -8.98
CA ARG A 181 -19.27 13.09 -8.35
C ARG A 181 -20.73 13.30 -8.79
N GLY A 182 -21.62 13.49 -7.82
CA GLY A 182 -23.06 13.67 -8.07
C GLY A 182 -23.84 12.38 -8.30
N MET A 183 -23.22 11.20 -8.08
CA MET A 183 -23.86 9.89 -8.22
C MET A 183 -24.05 9.22 -6.85
N PRO A 184 -25.22 9.35 -6.20
CA PRO A 184 -25.47 8.80 -4.86
C PRO A 184 -25.17 7.31 -4.75
N ALA A 185 -25.54 6.51 -5.75
CA ALA A 185 -25.29 5.06 -5.75
C ALA A 185 -23.79 4.69 -5.61
N VAL A 186 -22.92 5.46 -6.26
CA VAL A 186 -21.45 5.26 -6.19
C VAL A 186 -20.92 5.68 -4.82
N ALA A 187 -21.43 6.78 -4.26
CA ALA A 187 -21.05 7.25 -2.93
C ALA A 187 -21.48 6.25 -1.84
N ILE A 188 -22.76 5.82 -1.87
CA ILE A 188 -23.31 4.81 -0.95
C ILE A 188 -22.43 3.55 -0.98
N ARG A 189 -22.12 3.04 -2.17
CA ARG A 189 -21.33 1.81 -2.29
C ARG A 189 -19.91 1.95 -1.76
N GLN A 190 -19.26 3.10 -1.96
CA GLN A 190 -17.94 3.35 -1.39
C GLN A 190 -17.97 3.45 0.14
N VAL A 191 -19.01 4.08 0.72
CA VAL A 191 -19.16 4.18 2.19
C VAL A 191 -19.48 2.81 2.79
N ASP A 192 -20.38 2.03 2.17
CA ASP A 192 -20.67 0.65 2.57
C ASP A 192 -19.41 -0.23 2.53
N ALA A 193 -18.58 -0.09 1.49
CA ALA A 193 -17.29 -0.77 1.39
C ALA A 193 -16.35 -0.39 2.54
N LEU A 194 -16.25 0.90 2.88
CA LEU A 194 -15.43 1.36 4.01
C LEU A 194 -15.95 0.85 5.36
N ALA A 195 -17.27 0.80 5.56
CA ALA A 195 -17.88 0.22 6.76
C ALA A 195 -17.52 -1.26 6.89
N ARG A 196 -17.57 -2.01 5.79
CA ARG A 196 -17.21 -3.43 5.78
C ARG A 196 -15.72 -3.64 6.01
N VAL A 197 -14.84 -2.81 5.45
CA VAL A 197 -13.38 -2.87 5.72
C VAL A 197 -13.07 -2.52 7.18
N MET A 198 -13.82 -1.60 7.80
CA MET A 198 -13.68 -1.23 9.21
C MET A 198 -13.84 -2.44 10.14
N GLU A 199 -14.75 -3.37 9.83
CA GLU A 199 -14.98 -4.58 10.64
C GLU A 199 -13.74 -5.48 10.74
N TYR A 200 -12.83 -5.42 9.76
CA TYR A 200 -11.58 -6.18 9.73
C TYR A 200 -10.35 -5.38 10.17
N THR A 201 -10.54 -4.15 10.65
CA THR A 201 -9.45 -3.20 10.94
C THR A 201 -9.36 -2.92 12.43
N ALA A 202 -8.50 -3.64 13.15
CA ALA A 202 -8.32 -3.45 14.59
C ALA A 202 -7.37 -2.30 14.98
N ASP A 203 -6.47 -1.91 14.07
CA ASP A 203 -5.46 -0.86 14.33
C ASP A 203 -6.11 0.54 14.28
N PRO A 204 -6.11 1.32 15.38
CA PRO A 204 -6.74 2.64 15.44
C PRO A 204 -6.21 3.63 14.39
N ALA A 205 -4.91 3.55 14.06
CA ALA A 205 -4.32 4.42 13.04
C ALA A 205 -4.89 4.10 11.65
N ARG A 206 -5.19 2.83 11.36
CA ARG A 206 -5.86 2.41 10.13
C ARG A 206 -7.34 2.74 10.13
N GLN A 207 -8.02 2.62 11.27
CA GLN A 207 -9.42 3.04 11.41
C GLN A 207 -9.58 4.54 11.10
N ALA A 208 -8.69 5.38 11.63
CA ALA A 208 -8.69 6.82 11.34
C ALA A 208 -8.54 7.13 9.83
N VAL A 209 -7.78 6.32 9.09
CA VAL A 209 -7.68 6.42 7.62
C VAL A 209 -9.04 6.17 6.96
N LEU A 210 -9.74 5.10 7.36
CA LEU A 210 -11.03 4.73 6.79
C LEU A 210 -12.11 5.77 7.11
N VAL A 211 -12.17 6.25 8.36
CA VAL A 211 -13.09 7.33 8.78
C VAL A 211 -12.84 8.60 7.97
N ARG A 212 -11.57 8.99 7.81
CA ARG A 212 -11.21 10.16 6.99
C ARG A 212 -11.68 10.00 5.54
N GLN A 213 -11.50 8.81 4.96
CA GLN A 213 -11.91 8.54 3.59
C GLN A 213 -13.43 8.62 3.42
N ALA A 214 -14.19 8.02 4.35
CA ALA A 214 -15.65 8.08 4.34
C ALA A 214 -16.15 9.52 4.48
N GLY A 215 -15.54 10.31 5.36
CA GLY A 215 -15.85 11.74 5.50
C GLY A 215 -15.56 12.56 4.23
N MET A 216 -14.54 12.21 3.44
CA MET A 216 -14.31 12.87 2.14
C MET A 216 -15.39 12.54 1.11
N ILE A 217 -15.99 11.34 1.17
CA ILE A 217 -17.11 10.96 0.29
C ILE A 217 -18.37 11.72 0.68
N VAL A 218 -18.69 11.80 1.98
CA VAL A 218 -19.83 12.56 2.48
C VAL A 218 -19.77 14.02 2.06
N ARG A 219 -18.63 14.69 2.27
CA ARG A 219 -18.45 16.10 1.83
C ARG A 219 -18.66 16.26 0.32
N ALA A 220 -18.16 15.33 -0.49
CA ALA A 220 -18.36 15.38 -1.93
C ALA A 220 -19.83 15.20 -2.34
N VAL A 221 -20.61 14.43 -1.57
CA VAL A 221 -22.06 14.28 -1.76
C VAL A 221 -22.80 15.54 -1.37
N ASP A 222 -22.48 16.14 -0.22
CA ASP A 222 -23.09 17.39 0.25
C ASP A 222 -22.89 18.54 -0.76
N GLU A 223 -21.75 18.58 -1.43
CA GLU A 223 -21.43 19.57 -2.46
C GLU A 223 -22.09 19.31 -3.82
N ALA A 224 -22.50 18.07 -4.12
CA ALA A 224 -22.80 17.65 -5.49
C ALA A 224 -24.21 17.11 -5.72
N VAL A 225 -24.88 16.60 -4.68
CA VAL A 225 -26.17 15.91 -4.78
C VAL A 225 -27.29 16.84 -4.30
N PRO A 226 -28.23 17.24 -5.18
CA PRO A 226 -29.27 18.20 -4.81
C PRO A 226 -30.42 17.60 -4.00
N GLU A 227 -30.75 16.32 -4.21
CA GLU A 227 -31.84 15.64 -3.50
C GLU A 227 -31.46 15.37 -2.03
N ALA A 228 -32.34 15.78 -1.11
CA ALA A 228 -32.08 15.72 0.32
C ALA A 228 -32.07 14.30 0.86
N GLU A 229 -32.99 13.45 0.38
CA GLU A 229 -33.09 12.06 0.82
C GLU A 229 -31.88 11.22 0.37
N ASP A 230 -31.34 11.50 -0.82
CA ASP A 230 -30.11 10.86 -1.30
C ASP A 230 -28.91 11.22 -0.42
N ARG A 231 -28.80 12.49 -0.01
CA ARG A 231 -27.77 12.90 0.96
C ARG A 231 -27.99 12.20 2.30
N ALA A 232 -29.22 12.20 2.82
CA ALA A 232 -29.56 11.60 4.10
C ALA A 232 -29.19 10.11 4.14
N LEU A 233 -29.40 9.38 3.04
CA LEU A 233 -29.01 7.99 2.91
C LEU A 233 -27.49 7.79 3.01
N VAL A 234 -26.69 8.64 2.36
CA VAL A 234 -25.22 8.59 2.47
C VAL A 234 -24.75 8.90 3.89
N HIS A 235 -25.35 9.90 4.55
CA HIS A 235 -25.07 10.23 5.95
C HIS A 235 -25.38 9.07 6.89
N ALA A 236 -26.48 8.36 6.66
CA ALA A 236 -26.82 7.16 7.43
C ALA A 236 -25.75 6.06 7.28
N ARG A 237 -25.26 5.80 6.06
CA ARG A 237 -24.15 4.85 5.85
C ARG A 237 -22.84 5.31 6.48
N TYR A 238 -22.59 6.62 6.52
CA TYR A 238 -21.42 7.14 7.21
C TYR A 238 -21.49 6.91 8.73
N ALA A 239 -22.68 7.04 9.32
CA ALA A 239 -22.90 6.69 10.72
C ALA A 239 -22.57 5.22 11.00
N ASP A 240 -22.86 4.30 10.07
CA ASP A 240 -22.47 2.88 10.20
C ASP A 240 -20.94 2.70 10.27
N VAL A 241 -20.18 3.48 9.49
CA VAL A 241 -18.69 3.47 9.55
C VAL A 241 -18.22 3.92 10.94
N LEU A 242 -18.80 4.99 11.48
CA LEU A 242 -18.44 5.52 12.80
C LEU A 242 -18.81 4.54 13.92
N ALA A 243 -19.99 3.93 13.85
CA ALA A 243 -20.43 2.90 14.78
C ALA A 243 -19.52 1.66 14.72
N ALA A 244 -19.06 1.27 13.53
CA ALA A 244 -18.10 0.18 13.37
C ALA A 244 -16.74 0.50 13.99
N ALA A 245 -16.25 1.74 13.88
CA ALA A 245 -15.01 2.17 14.52
C ALA A 245 -15.13 2.11 16.06
N ALA A 246 -16.23 2.65 16.61
CA ALA A 246 -16.47 2.67 18.06
C ALA A 246 -16.53 1.27 18.70
N ARG A 247 -16.98 0.24 17.95
CA ARG A 247 -17.01 -1.15 18.44
C ARG A 247 -15.63 -1.75 18.71
N HIS A 248 -14.57 -1.21 18.12
CA HIS A 248 -13.19 -1.66 18.38
C HIS A 248 -12.54 -0.98 19.59
N GLU A 249 -13.13 0.12 20.08
CA GLU A 249 -12.64 0.85 21.27
C GLU A 249 -13.22 0.27 22.58
N ALA A 250 -14.30 -0.51 22.49
CA ALA A 250 -15.03 -1.13 23.60
C ALA A 250 -14.56 -2.57 23.88
#